data_AF-G5KEG6-F1
#
_entry.id   AF-G5KEG6-F1
#
_cell.length_a   1.000
_cell.length_b   1.000
_cell.length_c   1.000
_cell.angle_alpha   90.00
_cell.angle_beta   90.00
_cell.angle_gamma   90.00
#
_symmetry.space_group_name_H-M   'P 1'
#
loop_
_entity.id
_entity.type
_entity.pdbx_description
1 polymer ?
#
loop_
_entity_poly.entity_id
_entity_poly.type
_entity_poly.pdbx_seq_one_letter_code
_entity_poly.pdbx_strand_id
1 'polypeptide(L)' 'MLAKLKSGIEVPYEELWLNDNDLAEFIGKSVDQTQRMLRKMRRDRKYRKYVDKVGGRSTKVKKFEEWRQTQNEKII' A
#
# COMPACT_ATOMS: atom_id res chain seq x y z
N MET A 1 11.61 -10.93 3.66
CA MET A 1 10.32 -11.58 3.98
C MET A 1 9.56 -11.76 2.67
N LEU A 2 9.07 -12.96 2.37
CA LEU A 2 8.24 -13.24 1.19
C LEU A 2 6.77 -13.10 1.61
N ALA A 3 5.98 -12.37 0.84
CA ALA A 3 4.53 -12.29 1.00
C ALA A 3 3.87 -13.34 0.12
N LYS A 4 3.00 -14.16 0.69
CA LYS A 4 2.22 -15.15 -0.04
C LYS A 4 0.86 -14.57 -0.39
N LEU A 5 0.61 -14.39 -1.67
CA LEU A 5 -0.68 -13.94 -2.18
C LEU A 5 -1.73 -15.05 -2.05
N LYS A 6 -3.02 -14.70 -2.08
CA LYS A 6 -4.15 -15.67 -2.11
C LYS A 6 -4.06 -16.64 -3.29
N SER A 7 -3.41 -16.23 -4.39
CA SER A 7 -3.12 -17.07 -5.56
C SER A 7 -2.02 -18.11 -5.33
N GLY A 8 -1.38 -18.14 -4.15
CA GLY A 8 -0.26 -19.03 -3.84
C GLY A 8 1.10 -18.54 -4.33
N ILE A 9 1.14 -17.40 -5.02
CA ILE A 9 2.38 -16.78 -5.50
C ILE A 9 3.13 -16.15 -4.33
N GLU A 10 4.43 -16.42 -4.24
CA GLU A 10 5.32 -15.78 -3.28
C GLU A 10 6.04 -14.61 -3.96
N VAL A 11 5.88 -13.42 -3.39
CA VAL A 11 6.49 -12.18 -3.89
C VAL A 11 7.32 -11.58 -2.78
N PRO A 12 8.56 -11.12 -3.03
CA PRO A 12 9.30 -10.35 -2.04
C PRO A 12 8.47 -9.18 -1.52
N TYR A 13 8.38 -9.04 -0.19
CA TYR A 13 7.61 -7.95 0.42
C TYR A 13 8.00 -6.56 -0.11
N GLU A 14 9.28 -6.41 -0.44
CA GLU A 14 9.83 -5.18 -0.99
C GLU A 14 9.39 -4.86 -2.41
N GLU A 15 8.87 -5.86 -3.13
CA GLU A 15 8.39 -5.77 -4.50
C GLU A 15 6.88 -5.88 -4.59
N LEU A 16 6.20 -6.10 -3.47
CA LEU A 16 4.76 -6.30 -3.42
C LEU A 16 4.00 -5.02 -3.78
N TRP A 17 3.11 -5.15 -4.76
CA TRP A 17 2.11 -4.15 -5.13
C TRP A 17 0.72 -4.70 -4.86
N LEU A 18 -0.11 -3.92 -4.16
CA LEU A 18 -1.49 -4.29 -3.86
C LEU A 18 -2.44 -3.24 -4.44
N ASN A 19 -3.61 -3.68 -4.91
CA ASN A 19 -4.71 -2.76 -5.21
C ASN A 19 -5.34 -2.23 -3.90
N ASP A 20 -6.26 -1.28 -4.01
CA ASP A 20 -6.88 -0.65 -2.84
C ASP A 20 -7.63 -1.65 -1.92
N ASN A 21 -8.24 -2.70 -2.47
CA ASN A 21 -8.96 -3.71 -1.69
C ASN A 21 -7.99 -4.60 -0.90
N ASP A 22 -6.98 -5.13 -1.59
CA ASP A 22 -5.98 -6.01 -0.97
C ASP A 22 -5.12 -5.23 0.03
N LEU A 23 -4.83 -3.95 -0.26
CA LEU A 23 -4.12 -3.09 0.68
C LEU A 23 -4.98 -2.80 1.91
N ALA A 24 -6.28 -2.59 1.75
CA ALA A 24 -7.20 -2.38 2.87
C ALA A 24 -7.27 -3.59 3.79
N GLU A 25 -7.36 -4.80 3.22
CA GLU A 25 -7.28 -6.06 3.95
C GLU A 25 -5.93 -6.20 4.68
N PHE A 26 -4.81 -5.93 3.98
CA PHE A 26 -3.46 -6.00 4.55
C PHE A 26 -3.26 -5.11 5.78
N ILE A 27 -3.86 -3.91 5.77
CA ILE A 27 -3.66 -2.91 6.85
C ILE A 27 -4.80 -2.91 7.88
N GLY A 28 -5.79 -3.81 7.74
CA GLY A 28 -6.94 -3.90 8.64
C GLY A 28 -7.82 -2.65 8.64
N LYS A 29 -8.00 -1.97 7.49
CA LYS A 29 -8.84 -0.77 7.36
C LYS A 29 -9.93 -0.95 6.31
N SER A 30 -10.92 -0.06 6.33
CA SER A 30 -11.89 -0.03 5.23
C SER A 30 -11.23 0.46 3.93
N VAL A 31 -11.81 0.07 2.79
CA VAL A 31 -11.36 0.54 1.47
C VAL A 31 -11.41 2.07 1.38
N ASP A 32 -12.45 2.69 1.94
CA ASP A 32 -12.59 4.15 1.97
C ASP A 32 -11.48 4.85 2.76
N GLN A 33 -11.13 4.32 3.94
CA GLN A 33 -10.02 4.84 4.74
C GLN A 33 -8.71 4.70 3.98
N THR A 34 -8.47 3.52 3.39
CA THR A 34 -7.28 3.24 2.58
C THR A 34 -7.18 4.20 1.40
N GLN A 35 -8.27 4.42 0.66
CA GLN A 35 -8.31 5.40 -0.44
C GLN A 35 -8.01 6.83 0.03
N ARG A 36 -8.52 7.25 1.20
CA ARG A 36 -8.20 8.58 1.76
C ARG A 36 -6.70 8.69 2.06
N MET A 37 -6.09 7.65 2.62
CA MET A 37 -4.65 7.60 2.88
C MET A 37 -3.84 7.66 1.58
N LEU A 38 -4.22 6.87 0.56
CA LEU A 38 -3.56 6.90 -0.75
C LEU A 38 -3.66 8.27 -1.43
N ARG A 39 -4.80 8.97 -1.31
CA ARG A 39 -4.93 10.36 -1.79
C ARG A 39 -3.97 11.32 -1.08
N LYS A 40 -3.71 11.13 0.22
CA LYS A 40 -2.68 11.91 0.95
C LYS A 40 -1.27 11.54 0.46
N MET A 41 -0.95 10.26 0.36
CA MET A 41 0.34 9.76 -0.13
C MET A 41 0.66 10.26 -1.54
N ARG A 42 -0.34 10.32 -2.42
CA ARG A 42 -0.20 10.83 -3.80
C ARG A 42 0.14 12.32 -3.87
N ARG A 43 -0.16 13.10 -2.83
CA ARG A 43 0.25 14.51 -2.73
C ARG A 43 1.70 14.68 -2.27
N ASP A 44 2.29 13.65 -1.65
CA ASP A 44 3.67 13.67 -1.24
C ASP A 44 4.60 13.43 -2.45
N ARG A 45 5.48 14.40 -2.74
CA ARG A 45 6.39 14.35 -3.89
C ARG A 45 7.32 13.13 -3.85
N LYS A 46 7.74 12.68 -2.67
CA LYS A 46 8.64 11.52 -2.50
C LYS A 46 7.91 10.21 -2.79
N TYR A 47 6.64 10.11 -2.41
CA TYR A 47 5.88 8.85 -2.43
C TYR A 47 4.87 8.71 -3.57
N ARG A 48 4.48 9.80 -4.25
CA ARG A 48 3.51 9.77 -5.37
C ARG A 48 3.82 8.78 -6.47
N LYS A 49 5.10 8.45 -6.69
CA LYS A 49 5.56 7.51 -7.71
C LYS A 49 5.28 6.05 -7.38
N TYR A 50 4.85 5.76 -6.16
CA TYR A 50 4.53 4.43 -5.66
C TYR A 50 3.03 4.17 -5.55
N VAL A 51 2.21 5.04 -6.15
CA VAL A 51 0.75 4.94 -6.25
C VAL A 51 0.38 4.94 -7.74
N ASP A 52 -0.62 4.16 -8.14
CA ASP A 52 -1.21 4.08 -9.49
C ASP A 52 -0.25 3.61 -10.60
N LYS A 53 0.48 2.49 -10.40
CA LYS A 53 1.56 2.06 -11.32
C LYS A 53 1.32 0.74 -12.08
N VAL A 54 0.68 -0.26 -11.47
CA VAL A 54 0.55 -1.62 -12.04
C VAL A 54 -0.91 -1.94 -12.29
N GLY A 55 -1.29 -2.19 -13.55
CA GLY A 55 -2.61 -2.69 -13.95
C GLY A 55 -3.80 -1.81 -13.56
N GLY A 56 -3.56 -0.57 -13.11
CA GLY A 56 -4.56 0.31 -12.50
C GLY A 56 -4.12 0.87 -11.16
N ARG A 57 -5.08 1.06 -10.26
CA ARG A 57 -4.92 1.69 -8.94
C ARG A 57 -4.23 0.70 -7.97
N SER A 58 -2.90 0.76 -7.91
CA SER A 58 -2.07 -0.11 -7.07
C SER A 58 -0.97 0.66 -6.35
N THR A 59 -0.58 0.16 -5.17
CA THR A 59 0.39 0.82 -4.29
C THR A 59 1.46 -0.15 -3.83
N LYS A 60 2.72 0.30 -3.82
CA LYS A 60 3.86 -0.48 -3.34
C LYS A 60 3.85 -0.55 -1.82
N VAL A 61 3.67 -1.73 -1.25
CA VAL A 61 3.35 -1.91 0.19
C VAL A 61 4.45 -1.35 1.09
N LYS A 62 5.71 -1.75 0.88
CA LYS A 62 6.87 -1.22 1.65
C LYS A 62 6.93 0.31 1.66
N LYS A 63 6.59 0.96 0.54
CA LYS A 63 6.61 2.43 0.42
C LYS A 63 5.41 3.10 1.06
N PHE A 64 4.27 2.43 1.07
CA PHE A 64 3.10 2.88 1.81
C PHE A 64 3.35 2.86 3.32
N GLU A 65 3.99 1.81 3.86
CA GLU A 65 4.35 1.75 5.28
C GLU A 65 5.38 2.80 5.68
N GLU A 66 6.45 2.96 4.90
CA GLU A 66 7.44 4.03 5.10
C GLU A 66 6.75 5.40 5.16
N TRP A 67 5.81 5.66 4.23
CA TRP A 67 5.03 6.89 4.25
C TRP A 67 4.13 6.98 5.49
N ARG A 68 3.38 5.93 5.85
CA ARG A 68 2.51 5.92 7.04
C ARG A 68 3.26 6.23 8.32
N GLN A 69 4.46 5.68 8.49
CA GLN A 69 5.31 5.95 9.65
C GLN A 69 5.66 7.44 9.75
N THR A 70 5.92 8.12 8.63
CA THR A 70 6.14 9.58 8.62
C THR A 70 4.91 10.40 8.99
N GLN A 71 3.71 9.83 8.86
CA GLN A 71 2.46 10.52 9.21
C GLN A 71 2.08 10.35 10.69
N ASN A 72 2.90 9.69 11.51
CA ASN A 72 2.58 9.29 12.89
C ASN A 72 1.28 8.46 13.03
N GLU A 73 0.82 7.82 11.95
CA GLU A 73 -0.37 6.96 12.00
C GLU A 73 0.02 5.57 12.53
N LYS A 74 -0.09 5.37 13.85
CA LYS A 74 0.14 4.06 14.50
C LYS A 74 -0.65 2.95 13.81
N ILE A 75 0.01 1.82 13.57
CA ILE A 75 -0.63 0.53 13.31
C ILE A 75 -1.34 0.18 14.63
N ILE A 76 -2.68 0.16 14.62
CA ILE A 76 -3.46 -0.44 15.71
C ILE A 76 -3.58 -1.91 15.38
#